data_AF-A0A085MGG2-F1
#
_entry.id   AF-A0A085MGG2-F1
#
_cell.length_a   1.000
_cell.length_b   1.000
_cell.length_c   1.000
_cell.angle_alpha   90.00
_cell.angle_beta   90.00
_cell.angle_gamma   90.00
#
_symmetry.space_group_name_H-M   'P 1'
#
loop_
_entity.id
_entity.type
_entity.pdbx_description
1 polymer ?
#
loop_
_entity_poly.entity_id
_entity_poly.type
_entity_poly.pdbx_seq_one_letter_code
_entity_poly.pdbx_strand_id
1 'polypeptide(L)'
;MLSSPRPFDSHLEECGAFSFYQVLVLLITQLSYVTVSGSMLCTVFDNLKPLVKTCHDEEFVSLIQNASTSIDFCKCKNATLETEFDSLIVHLGVACKGNYVATSMSTAVMAGGVIGSIIFGYLADRFGRKPCLISCLAGCVLINIVFPFIAEGLTIVIIVLLLLGLFAGGYLVISVVPPVEVTTNRWRMLCNCLHGWPFGCMAMALTAYLSRRWNIYHLALGIEGLPFLAAHFFISESPRWLLQHGQPTKAQKVLRRIASFNRKEPLKHAVMFYPDEEDDQQKSSVVNYTYFDLIRDKVVLLPLLVLSYSWFSGGVISFGIYFDVGGMAGSIFLKTFLMGLFKGTTGFIPYPLSRVLGRKPILVTSIVITSFSAWGTVILYYVGKAEYMPVLAVIGIGAIDPMWKINHLMSVELFPTVVRSMSRGVVNVSSRLASLVAPQVAYLSTFLAPLPFMIYGSMTILHIIMVIRYLPETRYLQLPETMSIKKDERNNVYTTESTDV
;
A
#
# COMPACT_ATOMS: atom_id res chain seq x y z
N MET A 1 19.41 43.64 0.00
CA MET A 1 19.53 42.21 -0.34
C MET A 1 18.32 41.49 0.23
N LEU A 2 17.23 41.38 -0.53
CA LEU A 2 16.09 40.55 -0.14
C LEU A 2 16.51 39.10 -0.34
N SER A 3 16.78 38.39 0.76
CA SER A 3 17.11 36.97 0.71
C SER A 3 15.95 36.22 0.06
N SER A 4 16.23 35.43 -0.98
CA SER A 4 15.25 34.50 -1.54
C SER A 4 14.63 33.64 -0.43
N PRO A 5 13.32 33.33 -0.51
CA PRO A 5 12.68 32.47 0.47
C PRO A 5 13.42 31.13 0.53
N ARG A 6 13.87 30.75 1.74
CA ARG A 6 14.55 29.46 1.92
C ARG A 6 13.57 28.33 1.59
N PRO A 7 14.03 27.24 0.96
CA PRO A 7 13.17 26.10 0.67
C PRO A 7 12.66 25.46 1.96
N PHE A 8 11.41 24.99 1.98
CA PHE A 8 10.78 24.43 3.18
C PHE A 8 11.61 23.33 3.86
N ASP A 9 12.34 22.51 3.08
CA ASP A 9 13.22 21.45 3.60
C ASP A 9 14.30 22.01 4.55
N SER A 10 14.77 23.24 4.37
CA SER A 10 15.76 23.88 5.27
C SER A 10 15.20 24.13 6.68
N HIS A 11 13.91 24.47 6.79
CA HIS A 11 13.25 24.61 8.08
C HIS A 11 13.10 23.25 8.80
N LEU A 12 12.89 22.17 8.03
CA LEU A 12 12.90 20.82 8.60
C LEU A 12 14.30 20.38 9.05
N GLU A 13 15.36 20.81 8.37
CA GLU A 13 16.75 20.57 8.81
C GLU A 13 17.03 21.26 10.15
N GLU A 14 16.60 22.52 10.31
CA GLU A 14 16.70 23.26 11.58
C GLU A 14 15.92 22.56 12.71
N CYS A 15 14.75 21.99 12.40
CA CYS A 15 13.96 21.19 13.35
C CYS A 15 14.58 19.82 13.69
N GLY A 16 15.64 19.40 13.01
CA GLY A 16 16.19 18.05 13.07
C GLY A 16 15.61 17.17 11.96
N ALA A 17 16.38 16.99 10.88
CA ALA A 17 15.96 16.33 9.62
C ALA A 17 15.35 14.91 9.78
N PHE A 18 15.87 14.11 10.73
CA PHE A 18 15.38 12.78 11.09
C PHE A 18 15.75 12.47 12.54
N SER A 19 15.10 13.19 13.46
CA SER A 19 15.30 13.08 14.90
C SER A 19 14.10 12.37 15.56
N PHE A 20 14.02 12.43 16.89
CA PHE A 20 13.05 11.65 17.67
C PHE A 20 11.60 11.79 17.18
N TYR A 21 11.15 13.02 16.86
CA TYR A 21 9.79 13.24 16.37
C TYR A 21 9.52 12.55 15.03
N GLN A 22 10.44 12.62 14.08
CA GLN A 22 10.27 11.97 12.78
C GLN A 22 10.25 10.45 12.89
N VAL A 23 11.11 9.89 13.76
CA VAL A 23 11.10 8.45 14.08
C VAL A 23 9.78 8.07 14.74
N LEU A 24 9.24 8.89 15.66
CA LEU A 24 7.95 8.66 16.29
C LEU A 24 6.81 8.65 15.25
N VAL A 25 6.75 9.64 14.36
CA VAL A 25 5.75 9.68 13.28
C VAL A 25 5.86 8.44 12.38
N LEU A 26 7.07 8.03 12.03
CA LEU A 26 7.30 6.81 11.26
C LEU A 26 6.78 5.58 12.03
N LEU A 27 7.22 5.35 13.26
CA LEU A 27 6.82 4.18 14.04
C LEU A 27 5.31 4.11 14.23
N ILE A 28 4.65 5.21 14.58
CA ILE A 28 3.20 5.22 14.77
C ILE A 28 2.48 4.89 13.47
N THR A 29 2.83 5.55 12.36
CA THR A 29 2.16 5.31 11.07
C THR A 29 2.43 3.91 10.52
N GLN A 30 3.64 3.36 10.73
CA GLN A 30 4.01 2.05 10.18
C GLN A 30 3.55 0.89 11.06
N LEU A 31 3.60 0.98 12.39
CA LEU A 31 3.12 -0.11 13.27
C LEU A 31 1.60 -0.28 13.23
N SER A 32 0.87 0.78 12.88
CA SER A 32 -0.58 0.71 12.67
C SER A 32 -0.99 -0.18 11.50
N TYR A 33 -0.04 -0.55 10.63
CA TYR A 33 -0.27 -1.56 9.60
C TYR A 33 -0.57 -2.94 10.17
N VAL A 34 -0.25 -3.23 11.42
CA VAL A 34 -0.62 -4.50 12.09
C VAL A 34 -2.12 -4.74 11.96
N THR A 35 -2.95 -3.81 12.45
CA THR A 35 -4.41 -3.88 12.32
C THR A 35 -4.90 -3.71 10.88
N VAL A 36 -4.32 -2.77 10.13
CA VAL A 36 -4.80 -2.41 8.79
C VAL A 36 -4.57 -3.52 7.77
N SER A 37 -3.40 -4.18 7.80
CA SER A 37 -3.10 -5.31 6.91
C SER A 37 -3.95 -6.53 7.25
N GLY A 38 -4.11 -6.84 8.54
CA GLY A 38 -4.99 -7.91 9.02
C GLY A 38 -6.44 -7.70 8.59
N SER A 39 -6.91 -6.45 8.59
CA SER A 39 -8.25 -6.07 8.09
C SER A 39 -8.37 -6.21 6.57
N MET A 40 -7.35 -5.78 5.82
CA MET A 40 -7.36 -5.82 4.35
C MET A 40 -7.19 -7.25 3.80
N LEU A 41 -6.50 -8.12 4.52
CA LEU A 41 -6.17 -9.50 4.11
C LEU A 41 -6.84 -10.56 5.00
N CYS A 42 -7.85 -10.19 5.80
CA CYS A 42 -8.56 -11.12 6.70
C CYS A 42 -9.10 -12.36 5.98
N THR A 43 -9.54 -12.19 4.72
CA THR A 43 -10.08 -13.27 3.90
C THR A 43 -9.09 -14.37 3.55
N VAL A 44 -7.78 -14.17 3.78
CA VAL A 44 -6.77 -15.24 3.70
C VAL A 44 -7.04 -16.34 4.73
N PHE A 45 -7.50 -15.97 5.93
CA PHE A 45 -7.80 -16.90 7.01
C PHE A 45 -9.31 -17.19 7.11
N ASP A 46 -10.17 -16.19 6.88
CA ASP A 46 -11.63 -16.36 6.97
C ASP A 46 -12.20 -17.34 5.95
N ASN A 47 -11.52 -17.49 4.80
CA ASN A 47 -11.91 -18.41 3.72
C ASN A 47 -11.18 -19.76 3.77
N LEU A 48 -10.40 -20.05 4.83
CA LEU A 48 -9.66 -21.29 4.90
C LEU A 48 -10.62 -22.49 5.01
N LYS A 49 -10.45 -23.49 4.16
CA LYS A 49 -11.19 -24.76 4.27
C LYS A 49 -10.37 -25.76 5.11
N PRO A 50 -11.02 -26.58 5.94
CA PRO A 50 -10.33 -27.61 6.72
C PRO A 50 -9.76 -28.70 5.81
N LEU A 51 -8.66 -29.31 6.23
CA LEU A 51 -8.09 -30.48 5.55
C LEU A 51 -8.78 -31.75 6.06
N VAL A 52 -9.10 -32.68 5.17
CA VAL A 52 -9.67 -33.98 5.52
C VAL A 52 -8.53 -34.96 5.79
N LYS A 53 -8.46 -35.50 7.01
CA LYS A 53 -7.43 -36.44 7.43
C LYS A 53 -7.82 -37.90 7.18
N THR A 54 -9.03 -38.29 7.56
CA THR A 54 -9.64 -39.57 7.19
C THR A 54 -11.09 -39.36 6.80
N CYS A 55 -11.57 -40.09 5.80
CA CYS A 55 -12.98 -40.17 5.45
C CYS A 55 -13.49 -41.57 5.78
N HIS A 56 -14.57 -41.68 6.56
CA HIS A 56 -15.14 -42.95 7.02
C HIS A 56 -16.36 -43.41 6.20
N ASP A 57 -16.67 -42.73 5.09
CA ASP A 57 -17.78 -43.10 4.21
C ASP A 57 -17.40 -44.35 3.38
N GLU A 58 -18.16 -45.45 3.51
CA GLU A 58 -17.87 -46.77 2.90
C GLU A 58 -17.71 -46.71 1.35
N GLU A 59 -18.37 -45.76 0.69
CA GLU A 59 -18.27 -45.52 -0.77
C GLU A 59 -16.91 -44.92 -1.20
N PHE A 60 -16.19 -44.24 -0.31
CA PHE A 60 -14.99 -43.47 -0.66
C PHE A 60 -13.67 -44.20 -0.32
N VAL A 61 -13.73 -45.24 0.52
CA VAL A 61 -12.56 -46.05 0.94
C VAL A 61 -11.94 -46.80 -0.26
N SER A 62 -12.73 -47.14 -1.29
CA SER A 62 -12.26 -47.84 -2.50
C SER A 62 -11.52 -46.94 -3.51
N LEU A 63 -11.71 -45.61 -3.45
CA LEU A 63 -11.10 -44.64 -4.37
C LEU A 63 -9.74 -44.11 -3.89
N ILE A 64 -9.46 -44.17 -2.59
CA ILE A 64 -8.28 -43.55 -1.96
C ILE A 64 -7.02 -44.42 -2.09
N GLN A 65 -7.15 -45.74 -2.32
CA GLN A 65 -5.99 -46.65 -2.41
C GLN A 65 -5.05 -46.38 -3.60
N ASN A 66 -5.49 -45.63 -4.63
CA ASN A 66 -4.71 -45.43 -5.86
C ASN A 66 -4.30 -43.97 -6.15
N ALA A 67 -4.66 -43.00 -5.31
CA ALA A 67 -4.37 -41.60 -5.59
C ALA A 67 -3.91 -40.83 -4.35
N SER A 68 -2.71 -40.24 -4.44
CA SER A 68 -2.21 -39.18 -3.57
C SER A 68 -2.95 -37.86 -3.85
N THR A 69 -4.28 -37.86 -3.77
CA THR A 69 -5.13 -36.69 -3.97
C THR A 69 -5.79 -36.30 -2.65
N SER A 70 -5.76 -35.01 -2.33
CA SER A 70 -6.44 -34.44 -1.17
C SER A 70 -7.96 -34.66 -1.29
N ILE A 71 -8.57 -35.21 -0.24
CA ILE A 71 -10.01 -35.43 -0.19
C ILE A 71 -10.70 -34.07 -0.02
N ASP A 72 -11.65 -33.77 -0.89
CA ASP A 72 -12.44 -32.53 -0.81
C ASP A 72 -13.36 -32.60 0.43
N PHE A 73 -13.20 -31.63 1.33
CA PHE A 73 -14.01 -31.44 2.54
C PHE A 73 -15.51 -31.58 2.29
N CYS A 74 -15.99 -31.10 1.14
CA CYS A 74 -17.41 -31.06 0.84
C CYS A 74 -18.00 -32.36 0.33
N LYS A 75 -17.16 -33.38 0.08
CA LYS A 75 -17.59 -34.68 -0.43
C LYS A 75 -17.67 -35.75 0.65
N CYS A 76 -16.97 -35.57 1.77
CA CYS A 76 -16.98 -36.53 2.88
C CYS A 76 -17.92 -36.05 3.99
N LYS A 77 -18.96 -36.83 4.31
CA LYS A 77 -19.90 -36.50 5.39
C LYS A 77 -19.33 -36.86 6.76
N ASN A 78 -18.67 -38.02 6.87
CA ASN A 78 -18.02 -38.48 8.09
C ASN A 78 -16.49 -38.38 7.97
N ALA A 79 -15.98 -37.14 7.98
CA ALA A 79 -14.55 -36.86 7.95
C ALA A 79 -13.98 -36.57 9.35
N THR A 80 -12.78 -37.08 9.63
CA THR A 80 -11.92 -36.44 10.65
C THR A 80 -11.19 -35.27 10.01
N LEU A 81 -11.36 -34.09 10.60
CA LEU A 81 -10.84 -32.83 10.06
C LEU A 81 -9.58 -32.43 10.81
N GLU A 82 -8.58 -31.97 10.06
CA GLU A 82 -7.45 -31.22 10.59
C GLU A 82 -7.69 -29.73 10.33
N THR A 83 -8.15 -29.04 11.37
CA THR A 83 -8.44 -27.61 11.33
C THR A 83 -7.21 -26.81 11.79
N GLU A 84 -6.43 -26.30 10.84
CA GLU A 84 -5.35 -25.36 11.19
C GLU A 84 -5.90 -24.04 11.76
N PHE A 85 -7.10 -23.63 11.31
CA PHE A 85 -7.79 -22.40 11.71
C PHE A 85 -9.32 -22.61 11.59
N ASP A 86 -10.07 -22.27 12.64
CA ASP A 86 -11.53 -22.24 12.63
C ASP A 86 -12.02 -20.98 11.91
N SER A 87 -12.38 -21.14 10.63
CA SER A 87 -12.62 -20.04 9.70
C SER A 87 -14.08 -19.61 9.64
N LEU A 88 -14.31 -18.36 9.22
CA LEU A 88 -15.65 -17.77 9.14
C LEU A 88 -16.56 -18.52 8.16
N ILE A 89 -16.03 -18.99 7.02
CA ILE A 89 -16.84 -19.74 6.04
C ILE A 89 -17.37 -21.07 6.58
N VAL A 90 -16.63 -21.70 7.51
CA VAL A 90 -17.04 -22.94 8.18
C VAL A 90 -18.10 -22.60 9.23
N HIS A 91 -17.88 -21.55 10.02
CA HIS A 91 -18.84 -21.08 11.02
C HIS A 91 -20.22 -20.75 10.42
N LEU A 92 -20.24 -20.12 9.24
CA LEU A 92 -21.48 -19.80 8.52
C LEU A 92 -22.13 -21.01 7.82
N GLY A 93 -21.50 -22.19 7.82
CA GLY A 93 -21.99 -23.38 7.12
C GLY A 93 -22.02 -23.23 5.59
N VAL A 94 -21.21 -22.32 5.02
CA VAL A 94 -21.20 -22.01 3.57
C VAL A 94 -19.93 -22.46 2.86
N ALA A 95 -19.00 -23.11 3.56
CA ALA A 95 -17.75 -23.62 2.99
C ALA A 95 -17.94 -24.52 1.76
N CYS A 96 -19.09 -25.20 1.65
CA CYS A 96 -19.43 -26.12 0.55
C CYS A 96 -20.35 -25.56 -0.52
N LYS A 97 -20.72 -24.27 -0.45
CA LYS A 97 -21.50 -23.61 -1.52
C LYS A 97 -20.64 -23.27 -2.74
N GLY A 98 -19.45 -23.85 -2.91
CA GLY A 98 -18.54 -23.57 -4.03
C GLY A 98 -17.67 -22.33 -3.79
N ASN A 99 -16.77 -22.06 -4.74
CA ASN A 99 -15.74 -21.02 -4.58
C ASN A 99 -16.28 -19.59 -4.69
N TYR A 100 -17.51 -19.38 -5.17
CA TYR A 100 -18.09 -18.05 -5.35
C TYR A 100 -18.20 -17.28 -4.02
N VAL A 101 -18.45 -17.97 -2.90
CA VAL A 101 -18.60 -17.31 -1.58
C VAL A 101 -17.29 -16.69 -1.13
N ALA A 102 -16.20 -17.48 -1.13
CA ALA A 102 -14.87 -17.01 -0.76
C ALA A 102 -14.38 -15.88 -1.68
N THR A 103 -14.64 -16.00 -2.99
CA THR A 103 -14.35 -14.95 -3.97
C THR A 103 -15.17 -13.69 -3.72
N SER A 104 -16.45 -13.81 -3.36
CA SER A 104 -17.32 -12.66 -3.06
C SER A 104 -16.85 -11.93 -1.80
N MET A 105 -16.48 -12.66 -0.75
CA MET A 105 -15.91 -12.10 0.48
C MET A 105 -14.61 -11.33 0.21
N SER A 106 -13.69 -11.93 -0.55
CA SER A 106 -12.43 -11.28 -0.94
C SER A 106 -12.66 -10.05 -1.81
N THR A 107 -13.59 -10.14 -2.77
CA THR A 107 -14.00 -9.02 -3.63
C THR A 107 -14.60 -7.88 -2.81
N ALA A 108 -15.42 -8.18 -1.79
CA ALA A 108 -16.03 -7.17 -0.94
C ALA A 108 -14.99 -6.31 -0.21
N VAL A 109 -13.97 -6.94 0.41
CA VAL A 109 -12.86 -6.21 1.05
C VAL A 109 -12.10 -5.36 0.04
N MET A 110 -11.76 -5.91 -1.13
CA MET A 110 -11.00 -5.17 -2.14
C MET A 110 -11.80 -4.00 -2.75
N ALA A 111 -13.10 -4.19 -2.97
CA ALA A 111 -14.01 -3.13 -3.41
C ALA A 111 -14.14 -2.03 -2.36
N GLY A 112 -14.26 -2.40 -1.09
CA GLY A 112 -14.13 -1.47 0.04
C GLY A 112 -12.83 -0.67 -0.06
N GLY A 113 -11.70 -1.35 -0.25
CA GLY A 113 -10.38 -0.72 -0.43
C GLY A 113 -10.32 0.33 -1.54
N VAL A 114 -10.95 0.06 -2.69
CA VAL A 114 -11.09 1.01 -3.80
C VAL A 114 -11.87 2.24 -3.36
N ILE A 115 -13.06 2.04 -2.80
CA ILE A 115 -13.96 3.11 -2.35
C ILE A 115 -13.25 3.98 -1.29
N GLY A 116 -12.63 3.34 -0.31
CA GLY A 116 -11.86 3.99 0.75
C GLY A 116 -10.71 4.83 0.23
N SER A 117 -9.97 4.33 -0.76
CA SER A 117 -8.84 5.04 -1.36
C SER A 117 -9.25 6.33 -2.07
N ILE A 118 -10.42 6.32 -2.71
CA ILE A 118 -10.99 7.50 -3.38
C ILE A 118 -11.52 8.48 -2.32
N ILE A 119 -12.38 8.01 -1.42
CA ILE A 119 -13.02 8.89 -0.42
C ILE A 119 -11.96 9.53 0.47
N PHE A 120 -11.10 8.74 1.12
CA PHE A 120 -10.11 9.27 2.06
C PHE A 120 -8.93 9.95 1.36
N GLY A 121 -8.63 9.61 0.10
CA GLY A 121 -7.69 10.37 -0.73
C GLY A 121 -8.15 11.83 -0.89
N TYR A 122 -9.42 12.02 -1.24
CA TYR A 122 -10.05 13.33 -1.34
C TYR A 122 -10.18 14.04 0.01
N LEU A 123 -10.71 13.35 1.03
CA LEU A 123 -10.90 13.95 2.35
C LEU A 123 -9.57 14.37 2.99
N ALA A 124 -8.49 13.61 2.80
CA ALA A 124 -7.19 13.96 3.37
C ALA A 124 -6.60 15.23 2.76
N ASP A 125 -6.80 15.48 1.46
CA ASP A 125 -6.34 16.72 0.82
C ASP A 125 -7.17 17.93 1.30
N ARG A 126 -8.46 17.73 1.62
CA ARG A 126 -9.37 18.82 2.01
C ARG A 126 -9.44 19.12 3.51
N PHE A 127 -9.38 18.08 4.35
CA PHE A 127 -9.59 18.18 5.80
C PHE A 127 -8.32 17.91 6.62
N GLY A 128 -7.23 17.47 5.98
CA GLY A 128 -5.95 17.19 6.61
C GLY A 128 -5.65 15.69 6.72
N ARG A 129 -4.35 15.37 6.90
CA ARG A 129 -3.85 13.99 6.96
C ARG A 129 -4.22 13.34 8.30
N LYS A 130 -4.06 14.06 9.40
CA LYS A 130 -4.25 13.54 10.77
C LYS A 130 -5.69 13.06 11.03
N PRO A 131 -6.75 13.87 10.81
CA PRO A 131 -8.10 13.43 11.12
C PRO A 131 -8.51 12.23 10.27
N CYS A 132 -8.11 12.20 8.99
CA CYS A 132 -8.41 11.07 8.11
C CYS A 132 -7.69 9.78 8.55
N LEU A 133 -6.43 9.86 8.99
CA LEU A 133 -5.72 8.69 9.54
C LEU A 133 -6.38 8.14 10.79
N ILE A 134 -6.76 9.02 11.73
CA ILE A 134 -7.45 8.63 12.97
C ILE A 134 -8.80 8.00 12.63
N SER A 135 -9.60 8.60 11.74
CA SER A 135 -10.89 8.06 11.33
C SER A 135 -10.76 6.69 10.66
N CYS A 136 -9.79 6.51 9.76
CA CYS A 136 -9.53 5.21 9.14
C CYS A 136 -9.12 4.15 10.17
N LEU A 137 -8.17 4.45 11.03
CA LEU A 137 -7.71 3.47 12.02
C LEU A 137 -8.81 3.16 13.05
N ALA A 138 -9.56 4.17 13.50
CA ALA A 138 -10.69 3.99 14.41
C ALA A 138 -11.78 3.11 13.78
N GLY A 139 -12.09 3.32 12.49
CA GLY A 139 -13.02 2.49 11.74
C GLY A 139 -12.56 1.03 11.68
N CYS A 140 -11.30 0.77 11.33
CA CYS A 140 -10.74 -0.59 11.36
C CYS A 140 -10.83 -1.22 12.76
N VAL A 141 -10.42 -0.51 13.80
CA VAL A 141 -10.44 -1.00 15.19
C VAL A 141 -11.85 -1.33 15.65
N LEU A 142 -12.79 -0.40 15.48
CA LEU A 142 -14.17 -0.57 15.92
C LEU A 142 -14.84 -1.74 15.21
N ILE A 143 -14.68 -1.83 13.89
CA ILE A 143 -15.30 -2.90 13.11
C ILE A 143 -14.72 -4.26 13.50
N ASN A 144 -13.39 -4.38 13.66
CA ASN A 144 -12.78 -5.64 14.11
C ASN A 144 -13.24 -6.08 15.49
N ILE A 145 -13.48 -5.15 16.42
CA ILE A 145 -14.03 -5.45 17.75
C ILE A 145 -15.49 -5.91 17.65
N VAL A 146 -16.30 -5.25 16.84
CA VAL A 146 -17.75 -5.53 16.74
C VAL A 146 -18.03 -6.78 15.89
N PHE A 147 -17.23 -7.04 14.85
CA PHE A 147 -17.48 -8.07 13.85
C PHE A 147 -17.78 -9.47 14.43
N PRO A 148 -17.00 -9.99 15.40
CA PRO A 148 -17.28 -11.27 16.05
C PRO A 148 -18.69 -11.44 16.62
N PHE A 149 -19.35 -10.33 17.00
CA PHE A 149 -20.65 -10.34 17.67
C PHE A 149 -21.83 -10.16 16.71
N ILE A 150 -21.58 -9.73 15.47
CA ILE A 150 -22.63 -9.40 14.50
C ILE A 150 -22.57 -10.25 13.23
N ALA A 151 -21.59 -11.15 13.10
CA ALA A 151 -21.34 -11.95 11.90
C ALA A 151 -22.37 -13.07 11.68
N GLU A 152 -23.66 -12.71 11.67
CA GLU A 152 -24.77 -13.62 11.43
C GLU A 152 -25.18 -13.58 9.95
N GLY A 153 -24.73 -14.58 9.19
CA GLY A 153 -25.09 -14.73 7.79
C GLY A 153 -24.20 -13.94 6.81
N LEU A 154 -24.25 -14.36 5.55
CA LEU A 154 -23.32 -13.91 4.52
C LEU A 154 -23.48 -12.42 4.16
N THR A 155 -24.71 -11.89 4.17
CA THR A 155 -24.97 -10.49 3.80
C THR A 155 -24.30 -9.51 4.76
N ILE A 156 -24.44 -9.75 6.07
CA ILE A 156 -23.81 -8.88 7.09
C ILE A 156 -22.29 -8.96 6.97
N VAL A 157 -21.76 -10.18 6.80
CA VAL A 157 -20.33 -10.40 6.59
C VAL A 157 -19.80 -9.64 5.38
N ILE A 158 -20.47 -9.68 4.24
CA ILE A 158 -20.06 -8.93 3.04
C ILE A 158 -20.03 -7.42 3.31
N ILE A 159 -21.04 -6.87 4.01
CA ILE A 159 -21.09 -5.45 4.37
C ILE A 159 -19.93 -5.08 5.29
N VAL A 160 -19.68 -5.89 6.32
CA VAL A 160 -18.59 -5.67 7.27
C VAL A 160 -17.22 -5.72 6.59
N LEU A 161 -17.01 -6.72 5.72
CA LEU A 161 -15.79 -6.85 4.93
C LEU A 161 -15.56 -5.65 4.00
N LEU A 162 -16.63 -5.14 3.37
CA LEU A 162 -16.57 -3.92 2.57
C LEU A 162 -16.17 -2.70 3.41
N LEU A 163 -16.71 -2.57 4.63
CA LEU A 163 -16.35 -1.47 5.54
C LEU A 163 -14.91 -1.59 6.06
N LEU A 164 -14.44 -2.80 6.42
CA LEU A 164 -13.04 -3.05 6.77
C LEU A 164 -12.11 -2.65 5.62
N GLY A 165 -12.46 -3.06 4.40
CA GLY A 165 -11.77 -2.66 3.19
C GLY A 165 -11.73 -1.14 3.01
N LEU A 166 -12.85 -0.45 3.20
CA LEU A 166 -12.99 1.01 3.07
C LEU A 166 -12.03 1.75 4.00
N PHE A 167 -12.02 1.43 5.28
CA PHE A 167 -11.15 2.11 6.23
C PHE A 167 -9.68 1.72 6.05
N ALA A 168 -9.40 0.44 5.78
CA ALA A 168 -8.04 -0.02 5.52
C ALA A 168 -7.46 0.63 4.26
N GLY A 169 -8.20 0.65 3.15
CA GLY A 169 -7.80 1.29 1.90
C GLY A 169 -7.54 2.79 2.04
N GLY A 170 -8.40 3.48 2.78
CA GLY A 170 -8.19 4.90 3.11
C GLY A 170 -6.89 5.12 3.90
N TYR A 171 -6.62 4.28 4.91
CA TYR A 171 -5.37 4.35 5.69
C TYR A 171 -4.13 4.17 4.81
N LEU A 172 -4.14 3.18 3.89
CA LEU A 172 -3.03 2.87 3.00
C LEU A 172 -2.60 4.05 2.12
N VAL A 173 -3.56 4.86 1.68
CA VAL A 173 -3.30 6.03 0.82
C VAL A 173 -2.60 7.15 1.60
N ILE A 174 -2.98 7.34 2.87
CA ILE A 174 -2.58 8.51 3.66
C ILE A 174 -1.32 8.25 4.49
N SER A 175 -1.15 7.07 5.09
CA SER A 175 -0.17 6.78 6.16
C SER A 175 1.31 7.02 5.81
N VAL A 176 1.63 6.84 4.55
CA VAL A 176 2.92 7.08 3.88
C VAL A 176 3.27 8.55 3.68
N VAL A 177 2.28 9.45 3.69
CA VAL A 177 2.47 10.87 3.38
C VAL A 177 3.08 11.63 4.57
N PRO A 178 2.58 11.52 5.82
CA PRO A 178 3.13 12.27 6.95
C PRO A 178 4.63 12.04 7.19
N PRO A 179 5.17 10.80 7.22
CA PRO A 179 6.60 10.58 7.45
C PRO A 179 7.47 11.28 6.39
N VAL A 180 7.00 11.35 5.15
CA VAL A 180 7.73 12.00 4.04
C VAL A 180 7.62 13.52 4.09
N GLU A 181 6.49 14.06 4.55
CA GLU A 181 6.26 15.51 4.64
C GLU A 181 6.98 16.17 5.84
N VAL A 182 7.27 15.41 6.90
CA VAL A 182 8.01 15.89 8.10
C VAL A 182 9.51 15.58 8.06
N THR A 183 10.00 14.96 6.98
CA THR A 183 11.41 14.61 6.78
C THR A 183 11.99 15.29 5.54
N THR A 184 13.32 15.37 5.50
CA THR A 184 14.05 15.95 4.36
C THR A 184 14.32 14.90 3.29
N ASN A 185 14.63 15.35 2.06
CA ASN A 185 14.89 14.49 0.90
C ASN A 185 15.82 13.28 1.22
N ARG A 186 16.87 13.50 2.01
CA ARG A 186 17.84 12.47 2.42
C ARG A 186 17.20 11.24 3.09
N TRP A 187 16.11 11.43 3.82
CA TRP A 187 15.50 10.40 4.68
C TRP A 187 14.18 9.85 4.14
N ARG A 188 13.61 10.45 3.08
CA ARG A 188 12.33 10.01 2.50
C ARG A 188 12.38 8.55 2.05
N MET A 189 13.48 8.14 1.42
CA MET A 189 13.64 6.75 1.00
C MET A 189 13.67 5.78 2.19
N LEU A 190 14.34 6.14 3.29
CA LEU A 190 14.36 5.30 4.49
C LEU A 190 12.95 5.10 5.05
N CYS A 191 12.20 6.20 5.20
CA CYS A 191 10.82 6.15 5.69
C CYS A 191 9.94 5.24 4.84
N ASN A 192 10.12 5.31 3.52
CA ASN A 192 9.34 4.53 2.58
C ASN A 192 9.80 3.07 2.48
N CYS A 193 11.09 2.76 2.63
CA CYS A 193 11.59 1.39 2.72
C CYS A 193 11.06 0.69 4.00
N LEU A 194 11.01 1.43 5.11
CA LEU A 194 10.42 1.00 6.39
C LEU A 194 8.89 0.99 6.41
N HIS A 195 8.25 0.98 5.24
CA HIS A 195 6.80 0.92 5.12
C HIS A 195 6.20 -0.29 5.86
N GLY A 196 5.06 -0.08 6.54
CA GLY A 196 4.46 -0.99 7.50
C GLY A 196 3.85 -2.27 6.92
N TRP A 197 3.51 -2.32 5.63
CA TRP A 197 2.81 -3.48 5.03
C TRP A 197 3.49 -4.84 5.25
N PRO A 198 4.82 -5.01 5.02
CA PRO A 198 5.48 -6.30 5.28
C PRO A 198 5.44 -6.70 6.76
N PHE A 199 5.60 -5.73 7.67
CA PHE A 199 5.45 -5.95 9.12
C PHE A 199 4.02 -6.35 9.49
N GLY A 200 3.03 -5.71 8.86
CA GLY A 200 1.63 -6.07 8.99
C GLY A 200 1.35 -7.51 8.55
N CYS A 201 1.86 -7.94 7.39
CA CYS A 201 1.72 -9.33 6.93
C CYS A 201 2.30 -10.35 7.93
N MET A 202 3.47 -10.05 8.52
CA MET A 202 4.07 -10.90 9.54
C MET A 202 3.24 -10.91 10.83
N ALA A 203 2.78 -9.75 11.28
CA ALA A 203 1.98 -9.62 12.49
C ALA A 203 0.63 -10.32 12.35
N MET A 204 -0.11 -10.11 11.25
CA MET A 204 -1.40 -10.78 11.04
C MET A 204 -1.26 -12.30 10.97
N ALA A 205 -0.16 -12.82 10.39
CA ALA A 205 0.12 -14.26 10.37
C ALA A 205 0.36 -14.81 11.79
N LEU A 206 1.08 -14.05 12.62
CA LEU A 206 1.29 -14.38 14.03
C LEU A 206 -0.02 -14.32 14.81
N THR A 207 -0.82 -13.26 14.66
CA THR A 207 -2.13 -13.10 15.30
C THR A 207 -3.07 -14.25 14.91
N ALA A 208 -3.08 -14.65 13.64
CA ALA A 208 -3.88 -15.80 13.18
C ALA A 208 -3.39 -17.13 13.76
N TYR A 209 -2.07 -17.33 13.85
CA TYR A 209 -1.46 -18.52 14.46
C TYR A 209 -1.78 -18.64 15.95
N LEU A 210 -1.79 -17.52 16.69
CA LEU A 210 -2.06 -17.49 18.12
C LEU A 210 -3.56 -17.61 18.44
N SER A 211 -4.41 -17.00 17.62
CA SER A 211 -5.87 -16.98 17.85
C SER A 211 -6.58 -18.27 17.41
N ARG A 212 -6.14 -18.89 16.31
CA ARG A 212 -6.69 -20.13 15.71
C ARG A 212 -8.18 -20.13 15.38
N ARG A 213 -8.89 -19.02 15.61
CA ARG A 213 -10.33 -18.85 15.40
C ARG A 213 -10.60 -17.47 14.84
N TRP A 214 -11.46 -17.39 13.83
CA TRP A 214 -11.78 -16.15 13.12
C TRP A 214 -12.29 -15.03 14.06
N ASN A 215 -13.11 -15.37 15.04
CA ASN A 215 -13.70 -14.41 15.98
C ASN A 215 -12.65 -13.80 16.92
N ILE A 216 -11.76 -14.64 17.47
CA ILE A 216 -10.65 -14.18 18.33
C ILE A 216 -9.61 -13.42 17.49
N TYR A 217 -9.38 -13.84 16.24
CA TYR A 217 -8.48 -13.15 15.31
C TYR A 217 -8.91 -11.70 15.07
N HIS A 218 -10.18 -11.47 14.71
CA HIS A 218 -10.70 -10.11 14.53
C HIS A 218 -10.66 -9.30 15.83
N LEU A 219 -11.07 -9.89 16.96
CA LEU A 219 -10.99 -9.21 18.25
C LEU A 219 -9.55 -8.80 18.59
N ALA A 220 -8.57 -9.68 18.36
CA ALA A 220 -7.16 -9.42 18.59
C ALA A 220 -6.65 -8.26 17.69
N LEU A 221 -6.95 -8.26 16.40
CA LEU A 221 -6.59 -7.15 15.50
C LEU A 221 -7.16 -5.80 15.97
N GLY A 222 -8.40 -5.80 16.46
CA GLY A 222 -9.04 -4.63 17.04
C GLY A 222 -8.32 -4.14 18.30
N ILE A 223 -8.03 -5.04 19.24
CA ILE A 223 -7.32 -4.72 20.49
C ILE A 223 -5.88 -4.23 20.22
N GLU A 224 -5.15 -4.91 19.33
CA GLU A 224 -3.80 -4.52 18.89
C GLU A 224 -3.77 -3.09 18.31
N GLY A 225 -4.87 -2.66 17.68
CA GLY A 225 -4.98 -1.33 17.08
C GLY A 225 -5.24 -0.19 18.07
N LEU A 226 -5.78 -0.45 19.26
CA LEU A 226 -6.06 0.56 20.28
C LEU A 226 -4.84 1.39 20.71
N PRO A 227 -3.68 0.80 21.08
CA PRO A 227 -2.50 1.58 21.44
C PRO A 227 -2.00 2.44 20.27
N PHE A 228 -2.08 1.93 19.04
CA PHE A 228 -1.70 2.68 17.85
C PHE A 228 -2.66 3.83 17.55
N LEU A 229 -3.96 3.62 17.77
CA LEU A 229 -4.98 4.67 17.66
C LEU A 229 -4.72 5.79 18.67
N ALA A 230 -4.45 5.44 19.94
CA ALA A 230 -4.06 6.40 20.96
C ALA A 230 -2.77 7.14 20.56
N ALA A 231 -1.80 6.43 19.98
CA ALA A 231 -0.53 7.02 19.56
C ALA A 231 -0.69 8.09 18.46
N HIS A 232 -1.67 7.97 17.56
CA HIS A 232 -1.91 8.97 16.51
C HIS A 232 -2.27 10.36 17.04
N PHE A 233 -2.75 10.49 18.27
CA PHE A 233 -3.02 11.80 18.88
C PHE A 233 -1.73 12.61 19.13
N PHE A 234 -0.58 11.96 19.26
CA PHE A 234 0.73 12.61 19.42
C PHE A 234 1.30 13.16 18.10
N ILE A 235 0.85 12.65 16.95
CA ILE A 235 1.23 13.16 15.63
C ILE A 235 0.59 14.54 15.42
N SER A 236 1.35 15.48 14.88
CA SER A 236 0.82 16.78 14.45
C SER A 236 0.42 16.73 12.97
N GLU A 237 -0.50 17.61 12.57
CA GLU A 237 -0.87 17.75 11.16
C GLU A 237 0.34 18.19 10.32
N SER A 238 0.31 17.84 9.02
CA SER A 238 1.36 18.21 8.08
C SER A 238 1.57 19.73 8.03
N PRO A 239 2.79 20.23 8.32
CA PRO A 239 3.04 21.67 8.22
C PRO A 239 2.94 22.17 6.78
N ARG A 240 3.23 21.32 5.78
CA ARG A 240 3.05 21.67 4.36
C ARG A 240 1.58 21.83 4.00
N TRP A 241 0.73 20.89 4.44
CA TRP A 241 -0.70 20.99 4.22
C TRP A 241 -1.27 22.27 4.86
N LEU A 242 -0.84 22.60 6.09
CA LEU A 242 -1.27 23.81 6.80
C LEU A 242 -0.89 25.09 6.05
N LEU A 243 0.32 25.17 5.49
CA LEU A 243 0.75 26.33 4.70
C LEU A 243 -0.10 26.50 3.45
N GLN A 244 -0.38 25.41 2.74
CA GLN A 244 -1.18 25.43 1.52
C GLN A 244 -2.65 25.77 1.75
N HIS A 245 -3.14 25.53 2.97
CA HIS A 245 -4.50 25.89 3.38
C HIS A 245 -4.57 27.27 4.03
N GLY A 246 -3.55 28.12 3.85
CA GLY A 246 -3.53 29.49 4.36
C GLY A 246 -3.49 29.56 5.89
N GLN A 247 -2.91 28.56 6.56
CA GLN A 247 -2.81 28.50 8.03
C GLN A 247 -1.35 28.56 8.51
N PRO A 248 -0.58 29.62 8.17
CA PRO A 248 0.85 29.72 8.49
C PRO A 248 1.12 29.76 9.99
N THR A 249 0.26 30.40 10.78
CA THR A 249 0.38 30.46 12.25
C THR A 249 0.30 29.06 12.89
N LYS A 250 -0.57 28.18 12.38
CA LYS A 250 -0.65 26.79 12.83
C LYS A 250 0.55 25.98 12.34
N ALA A 251 0.98 26.17 11.10
CA ALA A 251 2.18 25.51 10.58
C ALA A 251 3.42 25.83 11.44
N GLN A 252 3.59 27.11 11.81
CA GLN A 252 4.67 27.56 12.69
C GLN A 252 4.59 26.92 14.08
N LYS A 253 3.39 26.84 14.69
CA LYS A 253 3.18 26.14 15.96
C LYS A 253 3.57 24.67 15.87
N VAL A 254 3.23 23.99 14.78
CA VAL A 254 3.64 22.60 14.54
C VAL A 254 5.16 22.49 14.42
N LEU A 255 5.81 23.32 13.60
CA LEU A 255 7.27 23.29 13.45
C LEU A 255 8.01 23.56 14.77
N ARG A 256 7.54 24.53 15.59
CA ARG A 256 8.06 24.76 16.94
C ARG A 256 7.89 23.54 17.85
N ARG A 257 6.75 22.85 17.75
CA ARG A 257 6.53 21.60 18.48
C ARG A 257 7.51 20.52 18.02
N ILE A 258 7.72 20.34 16.72
CA ILE A 258 8.71 19.38 16.18
C ILE A 258 10.11 19.70 16.72
N ALA A 259 10.54 20.97 16.65
CA ALA A 259 11.83 21.41 17.19
C ALA A 259 11.95 21.13 18.70
N SER A 260 10.89 21.36 19.47
CA SER A 260 10.88 21.07 20.92
C SER A 260 11.04 19.58 21.23
N PHE A 261 10.34 18.69 20.51
CA PHE A 261 10.49 17.24 20.66
C PHE A 261 11.90 16.78 20.31
N ASN A 262 12.52 17.44 19.34
CA ASN A 262 13.88 17.16 18.89
C ASN A 262 14.97 17.88 19.70
N ARG A 263 14.60 18.62 20.76
CA ARG A 263 15.50 19.43 21.60
C ARG A 263 16.35 20.40 20.76
N LYS A 264 15.74 21.03 19.75
CA LYS A 264 16.36 22.06 18.90
C LYS A 264 15.92 23.46 19.34
N GLU A 265 16.74 24.46 19.03
CA GLU A 265 16.38 25.85 19.33
C GLU A 265 15.07 26.25 18.63
N PRO A 266 14.29 27.17 19.24
CA PRO A 266 13.10 27.70 18.61
C PRO A 266 13.49 28.36 17.27
N LEU A 267 12.77 28.03 16.21
CA LEU A 267 13.01 28.58 14.87
C LEU A 267 12.95 30.12 14.91
N LYS A 268 14.11 30.78 14.78
CA LYS A 268 14.23 32.25 14.76
C LYS A 268 13.61 32.85 13.48
N HIS A 269 13.62 32.10 12.37
CA HIS A 269 13.22 32.56 11.04
C HIS A 269 12.00 31.84 10.42
N ALA A 270 11.35 30.91 11.12
CA ALA A 270 10.07 30.34 10.66
C ALA A 270 8.91 31.37 10.64
N VAL A 271 9.23 32.64 10.85
CA VAL A 271 8.36 33.81 10.78
C VAL A 271 8.12 34.23 9.32
N MET A 272 9.02 33.92 8.39
CA MET A 272 8.98 34.40 6.99
C MET A 272 8.26 33.45 6.01
N PHE A 273 7.16 32.80 6.41
CA PHE A 273 6.31 32.11 5.42
C PHE A 273 5.45 33.08 4.61
N TYR A 274 5.22 34.26 5.16
CA TYR A 274 4.60 35.43 4.55
C TYR A 274 5.32 36.66 5.12
N PRO A 275 5.67 37.68 4.32
CA PRO A 275 6.11 38.97 4.86
C PRO A 275 5.03 39.54 5.79
N ASP A 276 5.47 40.17 6.88
CA ASP A 276 4.60 40.75 7.90
C ASP A 276 3.53 41.70 7.31
N GLU A 277 2.27 41.45 7.72
CA GLU A 277 1.22 42.44 8.07
C GLU A 277 0.76 43.57 7.12
N GLU A 278 1.07 43.59 5.80
CA GLU A 278 0.54 44.66 4.92
C GLU A 278 -0.44 44.28 3.79
N ASP A 279 -0.91 43.02 3.69
CA ASP A 279 -1.95 42.70 2.69
C ASP A 279 -3.07 41.80 3.24
N ASP A 280 -3.84 42.35 4.18
CA ASP A 280 -5.08 41.76 4.71
C ASP A 280 -6.19 41.59 3.63
N GLN A 281 -5.95 42.05 2.39
CA GLN A 281 -6.85 41.89 1.25
C GLN A 281 -6.52 40.68 0.36
N GLN A 282 -5.39 40.00 0.58
CA GLN A 282 -4.95 38.87 -0.26
C GLN A 282 -4.96 37.54 0.49
N LYS A 283 -6.09 37.20 1.13
CA LYS A 283 -6.40 35.78 1.40
C LYS A 283 -6.50 35.07 0.06
N SER A 284 -5.41 34.46 -0.40
CA SER A 284 -5.45 33.51 -1.51
C SER A 284 -6.56 32.51 -1.19
N SER A 285 -7.60 32.50 -2.03
CA SER A 285 -8.74 31.63 -1.81
C SER A 285 -8.21 30.19 -1.80
N VAL A 286 -8.47 29.45 -0.72
CA VAL A 286 -8.09 28.04 -0.62
C VAL A 286 -8.77 27.32 -1.79
N VAL A 287 -7.99 26.94 -2.80
CA VAL A 287 -8.51 26.31 -4.01
C VAL A 287 -8.81 24.86 -3.68
N ASN A 288 -10.09 24.51 -3.62
CA ASN A 288 -10.51 23.12 -3.52
C ASN A 288 -10.36 22.45 -4.88
N TYR A 289 -9.50 21.44 -4.95
CA TYR A 289 -9.29 20.63 -6.15
C TYR A 289 -10.23 19.42 -6.16
N THR A 290 -10.52 18.94 -7.36
CA THR A 290 -11.34 17.76 -7.62
C THR A 290 -10.56 16.74 -8.46
N TYR A 291 -11.06 15.51 -8.56
CA TYR A 291 -10.44 14.49 -9.42
C TYR A 291 -10.38 14.92 -10.90
N PHE A 292 -11.27 15.79 -11.36
CA PHE A 292 -11.23 16.31 -12.74
C PHE A 292 -9.99 17.20 -12.97
N ASP A 293 -9.52 17.90 -11.95
CA ASP A 293 -8.35 18.77 -12.07
C ASP A 293 -7.06 17.97 -12.30
N LEU A 294 -7.00 16.74 -11.77
CA LEU A 294 -5.89 15.80 -12.03
C LEU A 294 -5.78 15.42 -13.51
N ILE A 295 -6.92 15.29 -14.19
CA ILE A 295 -6.99 14.91 -15.60
C ILE A 295 -6.71 16.13 -16.49
N ARG A 296 -7.03 17.33 -16.01
CA ARG A 296 -6.83 18.58 -16.74
C ARG A 296 -5.35 19.01 -16.79
N ASP A 297 -4.61 18.82 -15.70
CA ASP A 297 -3.18 19.18 -15.63
C ASP A 297 -2.31 18.10 -16.27
N LYS A 298 -1.77 18.40 -17.47
CA LYS A 298 -0.86 17.49 -18.20
C LYS A 298 0.40 17.14 -17.41
N VAL A 299 0.87 18.03 -16.53
CA VAL A 299 2.06 17.81 -15.69
C VAL A 299 1.76 16.74 -14.63
N VAL A 300 0.53 16.66 -14.15
CA VAL A 300 0.09 15.65 -13.16
C VAL A 300 -0.40 14.38 -13.86
N LEU A 301 -1.15 14.51 -14.96
CA LEU A 301 -1.77 13.41 -15.69
C LEU A 301 -0.74 12.40 -16.18
N LEU A 302 0.39 12.84 -16.74
CA LEU A 302 1.37 11.93 -17.31
C LEU A 302 2.02 11.03 -16.24
N PRO A 303 2.60 11.57 -15.14
CA PRO A 303 3.02 10.76 -13.99
C PRO A 303 1.89 9.90 -13.41
N LEU A 304 0.66 10.41 -13.36
CA LEU A 304 -0.50 9.68 -12.87
C LEU A 304 -0.77 8.41 -13.68
N LEU A 305 -0.80 8.51 -15.01
CA LEU A 305 -1.03 7.36 -15.90
C LEU A 305 0.11 6.34 -15.82
N VAL A 306 1.37 6.81 -15.82
CA VAL A 306 2.55 5.93 -15.75
C VAL A 306 2.59 5.19 -14.40
N LEU A 307 2.39 5.88 -13.29
CA LEU A 307 2.36 5.25 -11.96
C LEU A 307 1.13 4.36 -11.79
N SER A 308 -0.03 4.73 -12.32
CA SER A 308 -1.22 3.87 -12.30
C SER A 308 -0.98 2.55 -13.02
N TYR A 309 -0.38 2.59 -14.21
CA TYR A 309 0.02 1.38 -14.95
C TYR A 309 1.10 0.58 -14.20
N SER A 310 2.04 1.27 -13.57
CA SER A 310 3.09 0.65 -12.76
C SER A 310 2.52 -0.15 -11.58
N TRP A 311 1.56 0.43 -10.86
CA TRP A 311 0.86 -0.24 -9.76
C TRP A 311 -0.09 -1.34 -10.23
N PHE A 312 -0.72 -1.17 -11.40
CA PHE A 312 -1.54 -2.20 -12.01
C PHE A 312 -0.70 -3.43 -12.40
N SER A 313 0.35 -3.23 -13.21
CA SER A 313 1.22 -4.32 -13.65
C SER A 313 1.95 -5.00 -12.49
N GLY A 314 2.55 -4.23 -11.57
CA GLY A 314 3.14 -4.77 -10.36
C GLY A 314 2.14 -5.49 -9.46
N GLY A 315 0.89 -5.01 -9.40
CA GLY A 315 -0.23 -5.65 -8.72
C GLY A 315 -0.57 -7.01 -9.30
N VAL A 316 -0.71 -7.12 -10.63
CA VAL A 316 -1.09 -8.37 -11.30
C VAL A 316 -0.03 -9.45 -11.03
N ILE A 317 1.26 -9.07 -11.12
CA ILE A 317 2.40 -9.97 -10.88
C ILE A 317 2.49 -10.36 -9.40
N SER A 318 2.37 -9.38 -8.49
CA SER A 318 2.51 -9.63 -7.05
C SER A 318 1.37 -10.48 -6.52
N PHE A 319 0.12 -10.13 -6.85
CA PHE A 319 -1.08 -10.85 -6.39
C PHE A 319 -1.21 -12.25 -7.00
N GLY A 320 -0.65 -12.50 -8.19
CA GLY A 320 -0.64 -13.83 -8.81
C GLY A 320 -0.10 -14.92 -7.87
N ILE A 321 0.92 -14.61 -7.07
CA ILE A 321 1.50 -15.57 -6.12
C ILE A 321 0.84 -15.56 -4.75
N TYR A 322 0.25 -14.46 -4.28
CA TYR A 322 -0.55 -14.48 -3.05
C TYR A 322 -1.63 -15.57 -3.10
N PHE A 323 -2.20 -15.79 -4.29
CA PHE A 323 -3.23 -16.82 -4.49
C PHE A 323 -2.65 -18.23 -4.74
N ASP A 324 -1.45 -18.35 -5.29
CA ASP A 324 -0.78 -19.63 -5.54
C ASP A 324 -0.13 -20.24 -4.28
N VAL A 325 0.32 -19.38 -3.34
CA VAL A 325 0.86 -19.79 -2.03
C VAL A 325 -0.16 -20.61 -1.20
N GLY A 326 -1.46 -20.40 -1.43
CA GLY A 326 -2.52 -21.20 -0.82
C GLY A 326 -2.47 -22.68 -1.21
N GLY A 327 -2.01 -23.01 -2.43
CA GLY A 327 -1.90 -24.38 -2.95
C GLY A 327 -0.61 -25.11 -2.56
N MET A 328 0.40 -24.40 -2.05
CA MET A 328 1.67 -25.01 -1.62
C MET A 328 1.50 -25.80 -0.33
N ALA A 329 2.19 -26.95 -0.21
CA ALA A 329 2.22 -27.72 1.03
C ALA A 329 2.82 -26.92 2.19
N GLY A 330 2.30 -27.14 3.40
CA GLY A 330 2.77 -26.52 4.64
C GLY A 330 1.83 -25.46 5.20
N SER A 331 2.10 -25.06 6.45
CA SER A 331 1.23 -24.16 7.22
C SER A 331 1.02 -22.81 6.54
N ILE A 332 -0.24 -22.39 6.40
CA ILE A 332 -0.58 -21.09 5.83
C ILE A 332 0.03 -19.92 6.62
N PHE A 333 0.11 -20.04 7.96
CA PHE A 333 0.71 -19.01 8.82
C PHE A 333 2.19 -18.78 8.49
N LEU A 334 2.96 -19.86 8.37
CA LEU A 334 4.39 -19.77 8.07
C LEU A 334 4.62 -19.16 6.69
N LYS A 335 3.83 -19.58 5.68
CA LYS A 335 3.91 -19.05 4.32
C LYS A 335 3.62 -17.55 4.28
N THR A 336 2.56 -17.09 4.97
CA THR A 336 2.21 -15.67 5.05
C THR A 336 3.27 -14.85 5.80
N PHE A 337 3.85 -15.41 6.86
CA PHE A 337 4.94 -14.77 7.61
C PHE A 337 6.20 -14.62 6.73
N LEU A 338 6.64 -15.70 6.08
CA LEU A 338 7.82 -15.71 5.22
C LEU A 338 7.67 -14.75 4.03
N MET A 339 6.47 -14.65 3.48
CA MET A 339 6.15 -13.67 2.45
C MET A 339 6.33 -12.23 2.98
N GLY A 340 5.82 -11.92 4.18
CA GLY A 340 6.05 -10.62 4.81
C GLY A 340 7.53 -10.33 5.02
N LEU A 341 8.30 -11.32 5.51
CA LEU A 341 9.74 -11.20 5.70
C LEU A 341 10.48 -10.93 4.39
N PHE A 342 10.18 -11.71 3.35
CA PHE A 342 10.80 -11.59 2.02
C PHE A 342 10.52 -10.22 1.38
N LYS A 343 9.28 -9.71 1.50
CA LYS A 343 8.92 -8.35 1.05
C LYS A 343 9.63 -7.26 1.85
N GLY A 344 9.81 -7.48 3.15
CA GLY A 344 10.57 -6.58 4.02
C GLY A 344 12.04 -6.48 3.60
N THR A 345 12.70 -7.61 3.38
CA THR A 345 14.13 -7.66 3.04
C THR A 345 14.40 -7.10 1.65
N THR A 346 13.66 -7.56 0.64
CA THR A 346 13.78 -7.07 -0.74
C THR A 346 13.39 -5.59 -0.84
N GLY A 347 12.35 -5.15 -0.11
CA GLY A 347 11.93 -3.76 -0.03
C GLY A 347 12.93 -2.82 0.67
N PHE A 348 13.94 -3.33 1.38
CA PHE A 348 14.98 -2.50 1.97
C PHE A 348 16.12 -2.17 0.98
N ILE A 349 16.29 -2.97 -0.08
CA ILE A 349 17.34 -2.82 -1.10
C ILE A 349 17.40 -1.41 -1.73
N PRO A 350 16.27 -0.74 -2.04
CA PRO A 350 16.31 0.61 -2.62
C PRO A 350 16.99 1.67 -1.75
N TYR A 351 16.99 1.52 -0.42
CA TYR A 351 17.53 2.54 0.47
C TYR A 351 19.02 2.85 0.22
N PRO A 352 19.95 1.88 0.34
CA PRO A 352 21.36 2.13 0.05
C PRO A 352 21.59 2.48 -1.42
N LEU A 353 20.90 1.83 -2.37
CA LEU A 353 21.10 2.05 -3.80
C LEU A 353 20.65 3.43 -4.27
N SER A 354 19.57 3.98 -3.70
CA SER A 354 19.00 5.27 -4.13
C SER A 354 19.93 6.45 -3.91
N ARG A 355 20.90 6.31 -3.01
CA ARG A 355 21.95 7.28 -2.74
C ARG A 355 23.03 7.31 -3.81
N VAL A 356 23.17 6.25 -4.61
CA VAL A 356 24.20 6.14 -5.65
C VAL A 356 23.56 6.26 -7.03
N LEU A 357 22.50 5.48 -7.29
CA LEU A 357 21.91 5.33 -8.63
C LEU A 357 20.74 6.28 -8.90
N GLY A 358 20.09 6.83 -7.88
CA GLY A 358 18.79 7.49 -8.06
C GLY A 358 17.61 6.54 -7.97
N ARG A 359 16.40 7.02 -8.25
CA ARG A 359 15.14 6.29 -8.05
C ARG A 359 14.72 5.58 -9.33
N LYS A 360 14.83 6.25 -10.49
CA LYS A 360 14.39 5.72 -11.79
C LYS A 360 15.21 4.49 -12.21
N PRO A 361 16.55 4.45 -12.08
CA PRO A 361 17.31 3.25 -12.42
C PRO A 361 16.92 2.03 -11.58
N ILE A 362 16.69 2.21 -10.28
CA ILE A 362 16.25 1.11 -9.40
C ILE A 362 14.90 0.57 -9.86
N LEU A 363 13.94 1.45 -10.14
CA LEU A 363 12.63 1.08 -10.67
C LEU A 363 12.76 0.26 -11.96
N VAL A 364 13.54 0.76 -12.94
CA VAL A 364 13.73 0.08 -14.22
C VAL A 364 14.43 -1.26 -14.05
N THR A 365 15.52 -1.33 -13.28
CA THR A 365 16.27 -2.57 -13.05
C THR A 365 15.39 -3.66 -12.42
N SER A 366 14.56 -3.30 -11.44
CA SER A 366 13.61 -4.21 -10.82
C SER A 366 12.60 -4.81 -11.81
N ILE A 367 12.03 -3.97 -12.68
CA ILE A 367 11.09 -4.42 -13.70
C ILE A 367 11.80 -5.26 -14.77
N VAL A 368 13.03 -4.90 -15.13
CA VAL A 368 13.86 -5.65 -16.09
C VAL A 368 14.16 -7.06 -15.57
N ILE A 369 14.61 -7.20 -14.30
CA ILE A 369 14.86 -8.52 -13.70
C ILE A 369 13.56 -9.34 -13.67
N THR A 370 12.43 -8.71 -13.32
CA THR A 370 11.11 -9.37 -13.35
C THR A 370 10.74 -9.83 -14.76
N SER A 371 11.02 -9.01 -15.78
CA SER A 371 10.76 -9.33 -17.19
C SER A 371 11.61 -10.51 -17.67
N PHE A 372 12.91 -10.51 -17.35
CA PHE A 372 13.80 -11.63 -17.68
C PHE A 372 13.38 -12.92 -16.97
N SER A 373 12.96 -12.81 -15.71
CA SER A 373 12.41 -13.93 -14.97
C SER A 373 11.15 -14.50 -15.62
N ALA A 374 10.21 -13.66 -16.03
CA ALA A 374 8.97 -14.10 -16.67
C ALA A 374 9.24 -14.80 -18.02
N TRP A 375 10.01 -14.16 -18.91
CA TRP A 375 10.35 -14.75 -20.21
C TRP A 375 11.27 -15.96 -20.09
N GLY A 376 12.21 -15.96 -19.15
CA GLY A 376 13.03 -17.14 -18.86
C GLY A 376 12.19 -18.32 -18.39
N THR A 377 11.10 -18.08 -17.66
CA THR A 377 10.17 -19.14 -17.22
C THR A 377 9.45 -19.77 -18.42
N VAL A 378 9.06 -18.94 -19.40
CA VAL A 378 8.49 -19.41 -20.67
C VAL A 378 9.51 -20.25 -21.46
N ILE A 379 10.77 -19.80 -21.54
CA ILE A 379 11.84 -20.54 -22.23
C ILE A 379 12.10 -21.90 -21.56
N LEU A 380 12.17 -21.94 -20.22
CA LEU A 380 12.38 -23.18 -19.48
C LEU A 380 11.29 -24.21 -19.76
N TYR A 381 10.04 -23.78 -19.90
CA TYR A 381 8.94 -24.65 -20.28
C TYR A 381 9.16 -25.31 -21.65
N TYR A 382 9.48 -24.52 -22.68
CA TYR A 382 9.68 -25.03 -24.04
C TYR A 382 10.95 -25.86 -24.22
N VAL A 383 11.97 -25.65 -23.39
CA VAL A 383 13.22 -26.43 -23.39
C VAL A 383 13.06 -27.73 -22.56
N GLY A 384 11.88 -28.00 -21.98
CA GLY A 384 11.62 -29.20 -21.20
C GLY A 384 12.21 -29.17 -19.78
N LYS A 385 12.56 -27.99 -19.27
CA LYS A 385 13.13 -27.75 -17.93
C LYS A 385 12.11 -27.10 -16.97
N ALA A 386 10.86 -27.58 -17.03
CA ALA A 386 9.75 -27.02 -16.25
C ALA A 386 9.96 -27.08 -14.73
N GLU A 387 10.82 -28.00 -14.24
CA GLU A 387 11.16 -28.14 -12.82
C GLU A 387 11.79 -26.87 -12.20
N TYR A 388 12.46 -26.03 -12.99
CA TYR A 388 13.07 -24.78 -12.50
C TYR A 388 12.16 -23.55 -12.59
N MET A 389 10.94 -23.69 -13.16
CA MET A 389 10.00 -22.57 -13.28
C MET A 389 9.67 -21.89 -11.94
N PRO A 390 9.43 -22.62 -10.83
CA PRO A 390 9.11 -21.99 -9.55
C PRO A 390 10.27 -21.15 -9.00
N VAL A 391 11.51 -21.60 -9.18
CA VAL A 391 12.71 -20.87 -8.72
C VAL A 391 12.78 -19.50 -9.41
N LEU A 392 12.60 -19.50 -10.73
CA LEU A 392 12.64 -18.27 -11.49
C LEU A 392 11.45 -17.38 -11.12
N ALA A 393 10.24 -17.92 -11.00
CA ALA A 393 9.07 -17.18 -10.54
C ALA A 393 9.32 -16.45 -9.20
N VAL A 394 9.91 -17.11 -8.21
CA VAL A 394 10.26 -16.50 -6.91
C VAL A 394 11.25 -15.34 -7.06
N ILE A 395 12.25 -15.47 -7.95
CA ILE A 395 13.19 -14.38 -8.25
C ILE A 395 12.46 -13.17 -8.85
N GLY A 396 11.57 -13.40 -9.83
CA GLY A 396 10.79 -12.32 -10.44
C GLY A 396 9.92 -11.56 -9.44
N ILE A 397 9.35 -12.26 -8.46
CA ILE A 397 8.56 -11.63 -7.39
C ILE A 397 9.44 -10.83 -6.45
N GLY A 398 10.57 -11.38 -6.02
CA GLY A 398 11.50 -10.64 -5.17
C GLY A 398 12.01 -9.37 -5.84
N ALA A 399 12.18 -9.41 -7.15
CA ALA A 399 12.63 -8.28 -7.94
C ALA A 399 11.59 -7.16 -8.07
N ILE A 400 10.28 -7.45 -7.94
CA ILE A 400 9.22 -6.44 -8.04
C ILE A 400 9.02 -5.63 -6.74
N ASP A 401 9.43 -6.14 -5.59
CA ASP A 401 9.24 -5.47 -4.31
C ASP A 401 9.99 -4.13 -4.17
N PRO A 402 11.26 -4.00 -4.62
CA PRO A 402 11.92 -2.70 -4.76
C PRO A 402 11.13 -1.70 -5.63
N MET A 403 10.46 -2.15 -6.69
CA MET A 403 9.60 -1.31 -7.54
C MET A 403 8.44 -0.72 -6.71
N TRP A 404 7.81 -1.51 -5.84
CA TRP A 404 6.73 -1.02 -4.96
C TRP A 404 7.18 0.15 -4.10
N LYS A 405 8.39 0.06 -3.53
CA LYS A 405 8.95 1.12 -2.71
C LYS A 405 9.22 2.37 -3.54
N ILE A 406 9.91 2.26 -4.67
CA ILE A 406 10.17 3.44 -5.51
C ILE A 406 8.85 4.09 -5.94
N ASN A 407 7.85 3.31 -6.33
CA ASN A 407 6.53 3.79 -6.70
C ASN A 407 5.80 4.53 -5.57
N HIS A 408 5.81 4.00 -4.35
CA HIS A 408 5.25 4.69 -3.20
C HIS A 408 5.94 6.03 -2.94
N LEU A 409 7.26 6.10 -3.09
CA LEU A 409 8.01 7.34 -2.91
C LEU A 409 7.76 8.33 -4.06
N MET A 410 7.86 7.89 -5.32
CA MET A 410 7.62 8.72 -6.50
C MET A 410 6.20 9.30 -6.51
N SER A 411 5.20 8.56 -6.00
CA SER A 411 3.85 9.11 -5.84
C SER A 411 3.76 10.23 -4.78
N VAL A 412 4.69 10.32 -3.82
CA VAL A 412 4.78 11.50 -2.93
C VAL A 412 5.58 12.62 -3.59
N GLU A 413 6.68 12.28 -4.27
CA GLU A 413 7.62 13.25 -4.83
C GLU A 413 7.13 13.93 -6.12
N LEU A 414 6.31 13.27 -6.93
CA LEU A 414 5.81 13.81 -8.21
C LEU A 414 4.49 14.57 -8.06
N PHE A 415 3.62 14.17 -7.12
CA PHE A 415 2.30 14.79 -6.99
C PHE A 415 2.34 16.01 -6.06
N PRO A 416 1.77 17.16 -6.50
CA PRO A 416 1.67 18.35 -5.67
C PRO A 416 0.92 18.09 -4.38
N THR A 417 1.38 18.65 -3.26
CA THR A 417 0.80 18.39 -1.93
C THR A 417 -0.71 18.65 -1.87
N VAL A 418 -1.24 19.62 -2.62
CA VAL A 418 -2.67 19.97 -2.70
C VAL A 418 -3.57 18.89 -3.29
N VAL A 419 -3.01 17.96 -4.08
CA VAL A 419 -3.74 16.86 -4.74
C VAL A 419 -3.05 15.51 -4.54
N ARG A 420 -2.08 15.43 -3.61
CA ARG A 420 -1.20 14.28 -3.46
C ARG A 420 -1.96 13.05 -3.00
N SER A 421 -2.86 13.18 -2.03
CA SER A 421 -3.63 12.04 -1.53
C SER A 421 -4.68 11.59 -2.53
N MET A 422 -5.29 12.50 -3.28
CA MET A 422 -6.19 12.18 -4.40
C MET A 422 -5.47 11.39 -5.50
N SER A 423 -4.30 11.86 -5.98
CA SER A 423 -3.51 11.16 -7.01
C SER A 423 -3.08 9.78 -6.54
N ARG A 424 -2.62 9.65 -5.29
CA ARG A 424 -2.31 8.35 -4.68
C ARG A 424 -3.53 7.45 -4.57
N GLY A 425 -4.71 8.02 -4.31
CA GLY A 425 -5.98 7.31 -4.33
C GLY A 425 -6.22 6.63 -5.68
N VAL A 426 -6.11 7.38 -6.79
CA VAL A 426 -6.26 6.85 -8.16
C VAL A 426 -5.24 5.74 -8.44
N VAL A 427 -3.96 5.97 -8.12
CA VAL A 427 -2.90 4.98 -8.32
C VAL A 427 -3.15 3.70 -7.50
N ASN A 428 -3.66 3.82 -6.27
CA ASN A 428 -4.00 2.67 -5.43
C ASN A 428 -5.20 1.88 -5.98
N VAL A 429 -6.18 2.56 -6.57
CA VAL A 429 -7.30 1.91 -7.29
C VAL A 429 -6.77 0.99 -8.39
N SER A 430 -5.75 1.42 -9.15
CA SER A 430 -5.13 0.58 -10.17
C SER A 430 -4.53 -0.71 -9.61
N SER A 431 -3.89 -0.67 -8.43
CA SER A 431 -3.41 -1.89 -7.75
C SER A 431 -4.56 -2.79 -7.29
N ARG A 432 -5.69 -2.23 -6.83
CA ARG A 432 -6.85 -3.05 -6.44
C ARG A 432 -7.53 -3.70 -7.65
N LEU A 433 -7.67 -3.00 -8.76
CA LEU A 433 -8.14 -3.60 -10.02
C LEU A 433 -7.23 -4.75 -10.46
N ALA A 434 -5.92 -4.59 -10.29
CA ALA A 434 -4.97 -5.65 -10.56
C ALA A 434 -5.17 -6.89 -9.68
N SER A 435 -5.59 -6.73 -8.42
CA SER A 435 -5.92 -7.87 -7.54
C SER A 435 -7.13 -8.68 -8.01
N LEU A 436 -8.06 -8.06 -8.75
CA LEU A 436 -9.21 -8.75 -9.36
C LEU A 436 -8.80 -9.51 -10.63
N VAL A 437 -7.85 -8.95 -11.39
CA VAL A 437 -7.34 -9.54 -12.63
C VAL A 437 -6.32 -10.66 -12.35
N ALA A 438 -5.54 -10.57 -11.28
CA ALA A 438 -4.44 -11.50 -10.99
C ALA A 438 -4.86 -12.98 -10.91
N PRO A 439 -5.94 -13.37 -10.19
CA PRO A 439 -6.39 -14.76 -10.17
C PRO A 439 -6.81 -15.27 -11.54
N GLN A 440 -7.41 -14.41 -12.38
CA GLN A 440 -7.82 -14.78 -13.74
C GLN A 440 -6.60 -15.05 -14.62
N VAL A 441 -5.56 -14.22 -14.48
CA VAL A 441 -4.28 -14.45 -15.18
C VAL A 441 -3.62 -15.74 -14.69
N ALA A 442 -3.64 -16.01 -13.39
CA ALA A 442 -3.10 -17.25 -12.83
C ALA A 442 -3.87 -18.50 -13.32
N TYR A 443 -5.21 -18.41 -13.43
CA TYR A 443 -6.06 -19.49 -13.93
C TYR A 443 -5.69 -19.92 -15.36
N LEU A 444 -5.12 -19.05 -16.19
CA LEU A 444 -4.69 -19.42 -17.54
C LEU A 444 -3.62 -20.53 -17.56
N SER A 445 -2.92 -20.76 -16.45
CA SER A 445 -1.99 -21.88 -16.30
C SER A 445 -2.64 -23.25 -16.46
N THR A 446 -3.95 -23.38 -16.24
CA THR A 446 -4.69 -24.65 -16.42
C THR A 446 -4.86 -25.03 -17.89
N PHE A 447 -4.83 -24.05 -18.79
CA PHE A 447 -4.88 -24.30 -20.24
C PHE A 447 -3.47 -24.54 -20.78
N LEU A 448 -2.51 -23.68 -20.42
CA LEU A 448 -1.12 -23.80 -20.81
C LEU A 448 -0.24 -23.12 -19.76
N ALA A 449 0.61 -23.92 -19.10
CA ALA A 449 1.44 -23.50 -17.97
C ALA A 449 2.24 -22.18 -18.16
N PRO A 450 2.86 -21.88 -19.32
CA PRO A 450 3.59 -20.62 -19.53
C PRO A 450 2.71 -19.37 -19.76
N LEU A 451 1.39 -19.48 -19.99
CA LEU A 451 0.56 -18.33 -20.35
C LEU A 451 0.59 -17.16 -19.36
N PRO A 452 0.48 -17.36 -18.03
CA PRO A 452 0.55 -16.26 -17.08
C PRO A 452 1.89 -15.51 -17.19
N PHE A 453 3.00 -16.23 -17.39
CA PHE A 453 4.33 -15.66 -17.52
C PHE A 453 4.52 -14.85 -18.82
N MET A 454 3.87 -15.26 -19.92
CA MET A 454 3.84 -14.46 -21.15
C MET A 454 3.10 -13.13 -20.94
N ILE A 455 2.00 -13.15 -20.18
CA ILE A 455 1.26 -11.93 -19.82
C ILE A 455 2.13 -11.04 -18.91
N TYR A 456 2.75 -11.61 -17.87
CA TYR A 456 3.64 -10.86 -16.99
C TYR A 456 4.80 -10.23 -17.77
N GLY A 457 5.48 -11.01 -18.63
CA GLY A 457 6.59 -10.55 -19.44
C GLY A 457 6.23 -9.47 -20.45
N SER A 458 5.05 -9.53 -21.08
CA SER A 458 4.58 -8.48 -21.99
C SER A 458 4.18 -7.20 -21.24
N MET A 459 3.52 -7.33 -20.09
CA MET A 459 3.17 -6.20 -19.23
C MET A 459 4.42 -5.46 -18.72
N THR A 460 5.47 -6.19 -18.32
CA THR A 460 6.74 -5.60 -17.85
C THR A 460 7.51 -4.89 -18.96
N ILE A 461 7.47 -5.39 -20.20
CA ILE A 461 8.09 -4.69 -21.35
C ILE A 461 7.42 -3.33 -21.56
N LEU A 462 6.08 -3.29 -21.63
CA LEU A 462 5.34 -2.03 -21.74
C LEU A 462 5.63 -1.11 -20.55
N HIS A 463 5.75 -1.67 -19.36
CA HIS A 463 6.07 -0.92 -18.14
C HIS A 463 7.43 -0.24 -18.23
N ILE A 464 8.46 -0.96 -18.68
CA ILE A 464 9.81 -0.41 -18.88
C ILE A 464 9.78 0.77 -19.86
N ILE A 465 9.09 0.61 -20.99
CA ILE A 465 8.97 1.66 -22.02
C ILE A 465 8.33 2.92 -21.44
N MET A 466 7.21 2.76 -20.72
CA MET A 466 6.48 3.87 -20.11
C MET A 466 7.33 4.64 -19.08
N VAL A 467 8.04 3.92 -18.20
CA VAL A 467 8.89 4.54 -17.17
C VAL A 467 10.08 5.26 -17.79
N ILE A 468 10.75 4.65 -18.77
CA ILE A 468 11.91 5.27 -19.43
C ILE A 468 11.50 6.55 -20.15
N ARG A 469 10.38 6.53 -20.90
CA ARG A 469 9.99 7.63 -21.78
C ARG A 469 9.36 8.82 -21.05
N TYR A 470 8.60 8.57 -19.99
CA TYR A 470 7.68 9.56 -19.44
C TYR A 470 7.94 9.93 -17.97
N LEU A 471 8.67 9.10 -17.22
CA LEU A 471 8.94 9.38 -15.81
C LEU A 471 10.30 10.09 -15.63
N PRO A 472 10.35 11.26 -14.97
CA PRO A 472 11.61 11.92 -14.66
C PRO A 472 12.30 11.26 -13.45
N GLU A 473 13.60 11.51 -13.30
CA GLU A 473 14.33 11.16 -12.07
C GLU A 473 13.94 12.13 -10.95
N THR A 474 13.58 11.62 -9.78
CA THR A 474 13.13 12.43 -8.64
C THR A 474 14.20 12.70 -7.59
N ARG A 475 15.39 12.14 -7.79
CA ARG A 475 16.53 12.36 -6.91
C ARG A 475 16.83 13.86 -6.75
N TYR A 476 16.87 14.29 -5.49
CA TYR A 476 17.11 15.67 -5.08
C TYR A 476 16.01 16.70 -5.45
N LEU A 477 14.86 16.27 -5.99
CA LEU A 477 13.73 17.18 -6.21
C LEU A 477 13.09 17.62 -4.89
N GLN A 478 12.72 18.90 -4.82
CA GLN A 478 11.84 19.40 -3.77
C GLN A 478 10.41 18.90 -4.01
N LEU A 479 9.62 18.77 -2.95
CA LEU A 479 8.23 18.34 -3.11
C LEU A 479 7.43 19.44 -3.81
N PRO A 480 6.71 19.12 -4.90
CA PRO A 480 5.85 20.09 -5.55
C PRO A 480 4.73 20.48 -4.60
N GLU A 481 4.48 21.78 -4.52
CA GLU A 481 3.51 22.34 -3.60
C GLU A 481 2.18 22.65 -4.31
N THR A 482 2.21 23.27 -5.48
CA THR A 482 1.02 23.72 -6.23
C THR A 482 0.90 23.04 -7.60
N MET A 483 -0.30 23.05 -8.19
CA MET A 483 -0.51 22.64 -9.59
C MET A 483 -0.07 23.73 -10.56
N SER A 484 0.28 23.35 -11.79
CA SER A 484 0.81 24.27 -12.81
C SER A 484 -0.25 25.20 -13.40
N ILE A 485 -1.50 24.73 -13.47
CA ILE A 485 -2.63 25.42 -14.12
C ILE A 485 -3.06 26.73 -13.44
N LYS A 486 -2.63 26.99 -12.20
CA LYS A 486 -3.01 28.22 -11.46
C LYS A 486 -1.81 29.03 -10.96
N LYS A 487 -0.67 28.98 -11.66
CA LYS A 487 0.36 30.01 -11.50
C LYS A 487 -0.13 31.27 -12.22
N ASP A 488 -0.76 32.15 -11.44
CA ASP A 488 -1.12 33.55 -11.70
C ASP A 488 -1.20 34.02 -13.17
N GLU A 489 -2.43 34.29 -13.63
CA GLU A 489 -2.72 35.22 -14.75
C GLU A 489 -2.26 36.67 -14.47
N ARG A 490 -1.48 36.93 -13.41
CA ARG A 490 -1.07 38.29 -13.01
C ARG A 490 0.44 38.54 -12.92
N ASN A 491 1.30 37.54 -13.12
CA ASN A 491 2.75 37.77 -13.18
C ASN A 491 3.38 37.09 -14.41
N ASN A 492 3.19 37.71 -15.57
CA ASN A 492 4.12 37.58 -16.70
C ASN A 492 5.46 38.21 -16.31
N VAL A 493 6.32 37.45 -15.64
CA VAL A 493 7.77 37.67 -15.74
C VAL A 493 8.41 36.33 -16.07
N TYR A 494 8.67 36.17 -17.35
CA TYR A 494 9.59 35.19 -17.89
C TYR A 494 10.95 35.34 -17.20
N THR A 495 11.54 34.23 -16.80
CA THR A 495 12.99 34.00 -16.93
C THR A 495 13.22 32.49 -16.87
N THR A 496 13.01 31.87 -18.04
CA THR A 496 13.92 30.84 -18.51
C THR A 496 15.29 31.47 -18.69
N GLU A 497 16.30 31.03 -17.96
CA GLU A 497 17.66 31.04 -18.46
C GLU A 497 18.39 29.79 -17.96
N SER A 498 18.48 28.86 -18.90
CA SER A 498 19.62 27.97 -19.08
C SER A 498 20.93 28.71 -18.86
N THR A 499 21.81 28.17 -18.03
CA THR A 499 23.24 28.34 -18.20
C THR A 499 23.88 26.97 -18.08
N ASP A 500 24.15 26.39 -19.26
CA ASP A 500 25.28 25.51 -19.47
C ASP A 500 26.56 26.33 -19.22
N VAL A 501 27.40 25.88 -18.29
CA VAL A 501 28.86 25.70 -18.42
C VAL A 501 29.28 24.54 -17.52
#